data_AF-A0A159Z8S1-F1
#
_entry.id   AF-A0A159Z8S1-F1
#
_cell.length_a   1.000
_cell.length_b   1.000
_cell.length_c   1.000
_cell.angle_alpha   90.00
_cell.angle_beta   90.00
_cell.angle_gamma   90.00
#
_symmetry.space_group_name_H-M   'P 1'
#
loop_
_entity.id
_entity.type
_entity.pdbx_description
1 polymer ?
#
loop_
_entity_poly.entity_id
_entity_poly.type
_entity_poly.pdbx_seq_one_letter_code
_entity_poly.pdbx_strand_id
1 'polypeptide(L)' 'MTNVVEFPQLMGLTSGDRSAMHRDKVSPRSLLRVWRERAALRKTLTQDLLPGPDSVLEDAGWTRDAAQAEARKPFWIG' A
#
# COMPACT_ATOMS: atom_id res chain seq x y z
N MET A 1 13.04 20.51 -15.67
CA MET A 1 11.67 20.42 -15.11
C MET A 1 11.48 18.98 -14.64
N THR A 2 11.84 18.69 -13.40
CA THR A 2 11.77 17.35 -12.81
C THR A 2 10.40 17.18 -12.14
N ASN A 3 9.56 16.31 -12.72
CA ASN A 3 8.31 15.87 -12.10
C ASN A 3 8.65 14.96 -10.91
N VAL A 4 8.74 15.56 -9.72
CA VAL A 4 8.85 14.83 -8.47
C VAL A 4 7.45 14.28 -8.16
N VAL A 5 7.27 12.98 -8.36
CA VAL A 5 6.06 12.30 -7.90
C VAL A 5 6.16 12.23 -6.37
N GLU A 6 5.34 13.03 -5.71
CA GLU A 6 5.24 13.10 -4.25
C GLU A 6 4.65 11.77 -3.74
N PHE A 7 5.53 10.87 -3.28
CA PHE A 7 5.12 9.65 -2.58
C PHE A 7 4.42 10.04 -1.28
N PRO A 8 3.27 9.43 -0.93
CA PRO A 8 2.61 9.73 0.34
C PRO A 8 3.53 9.29 1.48
N GLN A 9 4.03 10.26 2.23
CA GLN A 9 4.87 10.02 3.40
C GLN A 9 4.11 9.13 4.39
N LEU A 10 4.66 7.94 4.64
CA LEU A 10 4.28 7.04 5.73
C LEU A 10 4.61 7.71 7.08
N MET A 11 3.79 8.68 7.46
CA MET A 11 3.77 9.29 8.79
C MET A 11 3.34 8.22 9.81
N GLY A 12 4.24 7.89 10.74
CA GLY A 12 3.83 7.38 12.05
C GLY A 12 4.41 6.05 12.53
N LEU A 13 5.69 5.77 12.32
CA LEU A 13 6.39 4.72 13.10
C LEU A 13 7.51 5.31 13.95
N THR A 14 7.20 6.33 14.76
CA THR A 14 8.05 6.70 15.89
C THR A 14 7.71 5.79 17.07
N SER A 15 8.63 4.85 17.30
CA SER A 15 8.71 3.98 18.47
C SER A 15 8.79 4.83 19.74
N GLY A 16 7.67 5.06 20.43
CA GLY A 16 7.71 5.94 21.59
C GLY A 16 6.47 6.14 22.44
N ASP A 17 5.36 5.43 22.25
CA ASP A 17 4.21 5.61 23.14
C ASP A 17 3.44 4.32 23.43
N ARG A 18 3.88 3.63 24.49
CA ARG A 18 3.12 2.58 25.17
C ARG A 18 2.28 3.23 26.28
N SER A 19 1.25 4.00 25.95
CA SER A 19 0.15 4.36 26.88
C SER A 19 -0.94 5.20 26.22
N ALA A 20 -1.80 4.54 25.44
CA ALA A 20 -3.23 4.84 25.40
C ALA A 20 -3.88 3.81 24.48
N MET A 21 -4.47 2.78 25.08
CA MET A 21 -5.38 1.88 24.40
C MET A 21 -6.70 2.63 24.14
N HIS A 22 -6.64 3.73 23.38
CA HIS A 22 -7.83 4.35 22.83
C HIS A 22 -8.29 3.39 21.74
N ARG A 23 -9.34 2.62 22.03
CA ARG A 23 -10.03 1.80 21.05
C ARG A 23 -10.73 2.77 20.11
N ASP A 24 -9.95 3.40 19.24
CA ASP A 24 -10.44 4.28 18.20
C ASP A 24 -11.49 3.47 17.46
N LYS A 25 -12.73 3.96 17.53
CA LYS A 25 -13.83 3.39 16.75
C LYS A 25 -13.42 3.58 15.31
N VAL A 26 -12.83 2.54 14.72
CA VAL A 26 -12.41 2.57 13.33
C VAL A 26 -13.66 2.84 12.53
N SER A 27 -13.75 4.08 12.02
CA SER A 27 -14.96 4.51 11.33
C SER A 27 -15.13 3.61 10.11
N PRO A 28 -16.36 3.13 9.81
CA PRO A 28 -16.62 2.37 8.59
C PRO A 28 -16.12 3.08 7.34
N ARG A 29 -16.12 4.43 7.33
CA ARG A 29 -15.55 5.24 6.26
C ARG A 29 -14.02 5.11 6.14
N SER A 30 -13.32 5.03 7.27
CA SER A 30 -11.86 4.81 7.30
C SER A 30 -11.52 3.41 6.79
N LEU A 31 -12.30 2.39 7.17
CA LEU A 31 -12.15 1.03 6.63
C LEU A 31 -12.37 1.00 5.12
N LEU A 32 -13.46 1.60 4.63
CA LEU A 32 -13.73 1.69 3.20
C LEU A 32 -12.63 2.43 2.43
N ARG A 33 -12.04 3.47 3.02
CA ARG A 33 -10.91 4.18 2.40
C ARG A 33 -9.69 3.28 2.26
N VAL A 34 -9.28 2.59 3.33
CA VAL A 34 -8.15 1.64 3.31
C VAL A 34 -8.41 0.51 2.31
N TRP A 35 -9.64 0.01 2.23
CA TRP A 35 -10.02 -1.01 1.25
C TRP A 35 -9.91 -0.51 -0.19
N ARG A 36 -10.33 0.73 -0.47
CA ARG A 36 -10.20 1.35 -1.79
C ARG A 36 -8.74 1.57 -2.17
N GLU A 37 -7.92 2.05 -1.24
CA GLU A 37 -6.48 2.25 -1.44
C GLU A 37 -5.79 0.92 -1.78
N ARG A 38 -6.10 -0.15 -1.04
CA ARG A 38 -5.57 -1.49 -1.32
C ARG A 38 -6.07 -2.07 -2.64
N ALA A 39 -7.34 -1.83 -2.99
CA ALA A 39 -7.89 -2.25 -4.28
C ALA A 39 -7.18 -1.55 -5.45
N ALA A 40 -6.96 -0.25 -5.33
CA ALA A 40 -6.23 0.55 -6.32
C ALA A 40 -4.78 0.06 -6.45
N LEU A 41 -4.09 -0.17 -5.32
CA LEU A 41 -2.73 -0.69 -5.31
C LEU A 41 -2.62 -2.05 -6.02
N ARG A 42 -3.51 -3.00 -5.71
CA ARG A 42 -3.52 -4.32 -6.38
C ARG A 42 -3.79 -4.20 -7.88
N LYS A 43 -4.67 -3.28 -8.27
CA LYS A 43 -4.98 -3.03 -9.68
C LYS A 43 -3.73 -2.51 -10.40
N THR A 44 -3.05 -1.51 -9.85
CA THR A 44 -1.81 -0.95 -10.41
C THR A 44 -0.69 -2.00 -10.45
N LEU A 45 -0.51 -2.79 -9.40
CA LEU A 45 0.46 -3.90 -9.40
C LEU A 45 0.17 -4.91 -10.52
N THR A 46 -1.09 -5.26 -10.75
CA THR A 46 -1.47 -6.29 -11.72
C THR A 46 -1.49 -5.79 -13.16
N GLN A 47 -1.92 -4.55 -13.39
CA GLN A 47 -2.10 -3.99 -14.74
C GLN A 47 -0.85 -3.29 -15.25
N ASP A 48 -0.12 -2.58 -14.38
CA ASP A 48 0.95 -1.69 -14.79
C ASP A 48 2.33 -2.26 -14.47
N LEU A 49 2.52 -2.83 -13.27
CA LEU A 49 3.87 -3.27 -12.83
C LEU A 49 4.21 -4.72 -13.19
N LEU A 50 3.33 -5.70 -12.92
CA LEU A 50 3.64 -7.12 -13.16
C LEU A 50 3.89 -7.48 -14.64
N PRO A 51 3.20 -6.86 -15.63
CA PRO A 51 3.51 -7.06 -17.04
C PRO A 51 4.82 -6.38 -17.48
N GLY A 52 5.31 -5.42 -16.71
CA GLY A 52 6.54 -4.69 -16.98
C GLY A 52 7.81 -5.49 -16.61
N PRO A 53 8.99 -4.99 -17.02
CA PRO A 53 10.28 -5.54 -16.62
C PRO A 53 10.58 -5.28 -15.14
N ASP A 54 11.47 -6.08 -14.56
CA ASP A 54 11.83 -6.02 -13.13
C ASP A 54 12.34 -4.66 -12.68
N SER A 55 12.98 -3.91 -13.58
CA SER A 55 13.44 -2.55 -13.31
C SER A 55 12.30 -1.60 -12.87
N VAL A 56 11.09 -1.76 -13.43
CA VAL A 56 9.93 -0.92 -13.07
C VAL A 56 9.41 -1.26 -11.66
N LEU A 57 9.53 -2.52 -11.26
CA LEU A 57 9.20 -2.97 -9.90
C LEU A 57 10.21 -2.43 -8.89
N GLU A 58 11.51 -2.52 -9.21
CA GLU A 58 12.59 -2.00 -8.37
C GLU A 58 12.48 -0.48 -8.18
N ASP A 59 12.18 0.27 -9.25
CA ASP A 59 11.94 1.72 -9.17
C ASP A 59 10.75 2.07 -8.24
N ALA A 60 9.75 1.19 -8.17
CA ALA A 60 8.61 1.33 -7.27
C ALA A 60 8.90 0.81 -5.85
N GLY A 61 10.10 0.27 -5.59
CA GLY A 61 10.49 -0.33 -4.30
C GLY A 61 9.89 -1.71 -4.04
N TRP A 62 9.46 -2.42 -5.09
CA TRP A 62 8.88 -3.75 -5.00
C TRP A 62 9.79 -4.81 -5.61
N THR A 63 9.86 -5.96 -4.96
CA THR A 63 10.35 -7.20 -5.61
C THR A 63 9.21 -7.88 -6.36
N ARG A 64 9.50 -8.58 -7.47
CA ARG A 64 8.49 -9.31 -8.24
C ARG A 64 7.68 -10.30 -7.38
N ASP A 65 8.34 -11.04 -6.50
CA ASP A 65 7.68 -11.99 -5.60
C ASP A 65 6.72 -11.30 -4.62
N ALA A 66 7.13 -10.18 -4.02
CA ALA A 66 6.28 -9.40 -3.13
C ALA A 66 5.07 -8.80 -3.86
N ALA A 67 5.27 -8.26 -5.07
CA ALA A 67 4.20 -7.72 -5.90
C ALA A 67 3.18 -8.82 -6.29
N GLN A 68 3.68 -10.01 -6.63
CA GLN A 68 2.83 -11.14 -6.98
C GLN A 68 2.10 -11.70 -5.76
N ALA A 69 2.75 -11.76 -4.60
CA ALA A 69 2.13 -12.15 -3.35
C ALA A 69 1.01 -11.19 -2.94
N GLU A 70 1.23 -9.87 -3.07
CA GLU A 70 0.22 -8.85 -2.77
C GLU A 70 -0.96 -8.90 -3.76
N ALA A 71 -0.68 -9.08 -5.05
CA ALA A 71 -1.72 -9.22 -6.08
C ALA A 71 -2.59 -10.47 -5.89
N ARG A 72 -2.04 -11.56 -5.33
CA ARG A 72 -2.75 -12.81 -5.06
C ARG A 72 -3.58 -12.80 -3.78
N LYS A 73 -3.45 -11.80 -2.90
CA LYS A 73 -4.21 -11.74 -1.65
C LYS A 73 -5.71 -11.64 -1.97
N PRO A 74 -6.57 -12.45 -1.31
CA PRO A 74 -8.02 -12.31 -1.45
C PRO A 74 -8.47 -10.92 -1.04
N PHE A 75 -9.53 -10.41 -1.67
CA PHE A 75 -10.03 -9.06 -1.42
C PHE A 75 -10.47 -8.85 0.04
N TRP A 76 -10.91 -9.91 0.72
CA TRP A 76 -11.40 -9.88 2.09
C TRP A 76 -10.32 -10.09 3.17
N ILE A 77 -9.07 -10.39 2.79
CA ILE A 77 -7.98 -10.57 3.76
C ILE A 77 -7.27 -9.24 3.93
N GLY A 78 -7.43 -8.68 5.12
CA GLY A 78 -6.87 -7.41 5.56
C GLY A 78 -5.55 -7.57 6.30
#